data_AF-A0ABD5Y7N2-F1
#
_entry.id   AF-A0ABD5Y7N2-F1
#
_cell.length_a   1.000
_cell.length_b   1.000
_cell.length_c   1.000
_cell.angle_alpha   90.00
_cell.angle_beta   90.00
_cell.angle_gamma   90.00
#
_symmetry.space_group_name_H-M   'P 1'
#
loop_
_entity.id
_entity.type
_entity.pdbx_description
1 polymer ?
#
loop_
_entity_poly.entity_id
_entity_poly.type
_entity_poly.pdbx_seq_one_letter_code
_entity_poly.pdbx_strand_id
1 'polypeptide(L)'
;MTAGPNSEVPGERSIPAPATVLGQVPTGTSLRRELAAAARSRGCESSVNDEIGRIRDEIVAIETEPVNLAAARRRVAEATGEEERLKERVAALRGDVRARRAVEAETDEALGDLESAAAELSSAQTERIAAEQALERTRERAARARDERERRLELRDRLRNRRREARRELARETYPAFRDALTAVPGAEPAQAGPDPSEYDGPEIAASLAAVRTADLDTPVTLGVEAARWLAERRSRSPERVLDATLARPDTAPEVAPDR
;
A
#
# COMPACT_ATOMS: atom_id res chain seq x y z
N MET A 1 -5.73 -1.76 -31.39
CA MET A 1 -5.53 -2.74 -30.30
C MET A 1 -4.09 -2.60 -29.84
N THR A 2 -3.86 -1.78 -28.82
CA THR A 2 -2.53 -1.49 -28.30
C THR A 2 -2.56 -1.90 -26.84
N ALA A 3 -1.89 -3.01 -26.54
CA ALA A 3 -1.75 -3.51 -25.17
C ALA A 3 -0.97 -2.48 -24.36
N GLY A 4 -1.60 -1.95 -23.31
CA GLY A 4 -0.95 -1.06 -22.36
C GLY A 4 0.14 -1.80 -21.57
N PRO A 5 1.22 -1.13 -21.17
CA PRO A 5 2.28 -1.74 -20.38
C PRO A 5 1.72 -2.12 -19.01
N ASN A 6 2.06 -3.32 -18.55
CA ASN A 6 1.88 -3.81 -17.19
C ASN A 6 2.35 -2.74 -16.20
N SER A 7 1.38 -2.08 -15.58
CA SER A 7 1.58 -1.35 -14.34
C SER A 7 1.88 -2.38 -13.25
N GLU A 8 3.14 -2.79 -13.10
CA GLU A 8 3.60 -3.41 -11.87
C GLU A 8 3.42 -2.38 -10.75
N VAL A 9 2.31 -2.52 -10.03
CA VAL A 9 2.08 -1.80 -8.78
C VAL A 9 3.22 -2.21 -7.84
N PRO A 10 4.03 -1.27 -7.31
CA PRO A 10 5.17 -1.61 -6.48
C PRO A 10 4.68 -2.31 -5.20
N GLY A 11 4.84 -3.64 -5.19
CA GLY A 11 4.65 -4.61 -4.13
C GLY A 11 3.92 -4.14 -2.88
N GLU A 12 2.63 -4.49 -2.78
CA GLU A 12 1.98 -4.80 -1.50
C GLU A 12 2.75 -5.95 -0.86
N ARG A 13 3.88 -5.64 -0.21
CA ARG A 13 4.90 -6.64 0.12
C ARG A 13 4.27 -7.78 0.89
N SER A 14 4.07 -8.89 0.20
CA SER A 14 3.74 -10.18 0.75
C SER A 14 4.77 -10.51 1.83
N ILE A 15 4.41 -11.39 2.77
CA ILE A 15 5.38 -11.91 3.71
C ILE A 15 6.47 -12.60 2.86
N PRO A 16 7.75 -12.20 2.97
CA PRO A 16 8.80 -12.78 2.15
C PRO A 16 8.92 -14.28 2.42
N ALA A 17 9.21 -15.06 1.38
CA ALA A 17 9.48 -16.48 1.53
C ALA A 17 10.67 -16.69 2.51
N PRO A 18 10.69 -17.77 3.30
CA PRO A 18 11.76 -18.02 4.26
C PRO A 18 13.16 -18.00 3.65
N ALA A 19 13.35 -18.62 2.49
CA ALA A 19 14.62 -18.62 1.76
C ALA A 19 15.10 -17.22 1.36
N THR A 20 14.20 -16.26 1.11
CA THR A 20 14.57 -14.85 0.85
C THR A 20 15.15 -14.16 2.09
N VAL A 21 14.81 -14.62 3.29
CA VAL A 21 15.32 -14.07 4.55
C VAL A 21 16.57 -14.82 5.02
N LEU A 22 16.59 -16.14 4.88
CA LEU A 22 17.60 -17.01 5.48
C LEU A 22 18.63 -17.57 4.48
N GLY A 23 18.49 -17.30 3.19
CA GLY A 23 19.34 -17.86 2.14
C GLY A 23 20.78 -17.34 2.12
N GLN A 24 21.13 -16.37 2.97
CA GLN A 24 22.49 -15.85 3.09
C GLN A 24 22.83 -15.54 4.56
N VAL A 25 24.07 -15.82 4.97
CA VAL A 25 24.60 -15.48 6.30
C VAL A 25 25.79 -14.51 6.20
N PRO A 26 25.82 -13.38 6.94
CA PRO A 26 24.73 -12.87 7.77
C PRO A 26 23.52 -12.46 6.93
N THR A 27 22.32 -12.51 7.50
CA THR A 27 21.08 -12.25 6.73
C THR A 27 20.86 -10.76 6.46
N GLY A 28 21.54 -9.88 7.21
CA GLY A 28 21.29 -8.43 7.18
C GLY A 28 19.92 -8.03 7.74
N THR A 29 19.26 -8.93 8.48
CA THR A 29 17.95 -8.69 9.10
C THR A 29 17.99 -8.90 10.60
N SER A 30 16.98 -8.39 11.32
CA SER A 30 16.93 -8.58 12.77
C SER A 30 16.60 -10.02 13.16
N LEU A 31 17.13 -10.49 14.29
CA LEU A 31 16.89 -11.84 14.82
C LEU A 31 15.40 -12.23 14.83
N ARG A 32 14.51 -11.33 15.29
CA ARG A 32 13.05 -11.60 15.27
C ARG A 32 12.53 -11.92 13.86
N ARG A 33 13.09 -11.31 12.83
CA ARG A 33 12.71 -11.56 11.44
C ARG A 33 13.27 -12.88 10.94
N GLU A 34 14.50 -13.22 11.29
CA GLU A 34 15.13 -14.51 10.99
C GLU A 34 14.35 -15.66 11.63
N LEU A 35 14.06 -15.58 12.94
CA LEU A 35 13.30 -16.59 13.67
C LEU A 35 11.88 -16.75 13.14
N ALA A 36 11.20 -15.65 12.81
CA ALA A 36 9.89 -15.74 12.19
C ALA A 36 9.93 -16.36 10.78
N ALA A 37 11.06 -16.25 10.06
CA ALA A 37 11.25 -16.94 8.79
C ALA A 37 11.53 -18.43 9.01
N ALA A 38 12.35 -18.78 10.00
CA ALA A 38 12.62 -20.16 10.40
C ALA A 38 11.32 -20.87 10.82
N ALA A 39 10.48 -20.23 11.63
CA ALA A 39 9.16 -20.75 12.00
C ALA A 39 8.31 -21.12 10.77
N ARG A 40 8.22 -20.19 9.79
CA ARG A 40 7.44 -20.41 8.56
C ARG A 40 8.01 -21.51 7.67
N SER A 41 9.33 -21.64 7.62
CA SER A 41 9.97 -22.74 6.86
C SER A 41 9.54 -24.11 7.39
N ARG A 42 9.24 -24.20 8.69
CA ARG A 42 8.72 -25.40 9.35
C ARG A 42 7.20 -25.52 9.31
N GLY A 43 6.51 -24.65 8.58
CA GLY A 43 5.05 -24.63 8.49
C GLY A 43 4.32 -23.99 9.68
N CYS A 44 5.01 -23.32 10.61
CA CYS A 44 4.34 -22.62 11.70
C CYS A 44 3.59 -21.38 11.19
N GLU A 45 2.37 -21.20 11.67
CA GLU A 45 1.53 -20.04 11.40
C GLU A 45 1.22 -19.26 12.68
N SER A 46 1.07 -17.95 12.55
CA SER A 46 0.68 -17.09 13.67
C SER A 46 -0.83 -17.16 13.90
N SER A 47 -1.25 -16.92 15.14
CA SER A 47 -2.66 -16.85 15.52
C SER A 47 -3.44 -15.78 14.73
N VAL A 48 -2.76 -14.73 14.24
CA VAL A 48 -3.36 -13.63 13.48
C VAL A 48 -3.24 -13.79 11.96
N ASN A 49 -2.85 -14.97 11.44
CA ASN A 49 -2.67 -15.19 9.99
C ASN A 49 -3.97 -14.98 9.20
N ASP A 50 -5.09 -15.55 9.68
CA ASP A 50 -6.41 -15.38 9.05
C ASP A 50 -6.89 -13.93 9.09
N GLU A 51 -6.58 -13.20 10.16
CA GLU A 51 -6.90 -11.77 10.25
C GLU A 51 -6.08 -10.95 9.25
N ILE A 52 -4.80 -11.29 9.06
CA ILE A 52 -3.95 -10.67 8.03
C ILE A 52 -4.53 -10.90 6.63
N GLY A 53 -5.04 -12.11 6.36
CA GLY A 53 -5.74 -12.45 5.12
C GLY A 53 -6.98 -11.57 4.92
N ARG A 54 -7.90 -11.57 5.89
CA ARG A 54 -9.13 -10.78 5.86
C ARG A 54 -8.88 -9.29 5.65
N ILE A 55 -7.93 -8.70 6.37
CA ILE A 55 -7.59 -7.26 6.22
C ILE A 55 -7.08 -6.99 4.80
N ARG A 56 -6.31 -7.90 4.20
CA ARG A 56 -5.83 -7.73 2.82
C ARG A 56 -7.00 -7.73 1.84
N ASP A 57 -7.92 -8.68 1.99
CA ASP A 57 -9.09 -8.77 1.12
C ASP A 57 -9.98 -7.53 1.28
N GLU A 58 -10.15 -7.01 2.50
CA GLU A 58 -10.85 -5.75 2.75
C GLU A 58 -10.15 -4.55 2.07
N ILE A 59 -8.83 -4.48 2.07
CA ILE A 59 -8.08 -3.41 1.39
C ILE A 59 -8.28 -3.48 -0.13
N VAL A 60 -8.26 -4.69 -0.70
CA VAL A 60 -8.46 -4.92 -2.14
C VAL A 60 -9.88 -4.58 -2.56
N ALA A 61 -10.88 -4.86 -1.72
CA ALA A 61 -12.27 -4.56 -1.99
C ALA A 61 -12.60 -3.05 -2.00
N ILE A 62 -11.74 -2.19 -1.45
CA ILE A 62 -11.96 -0.74 -1.45
C ILE A 62 -11.48 -0.16 -2.79
N GLU A 63 -12.43 -0.01 -3.72
CA GLU A 63 -12.26 0.80 -4.92
C GLU A 63 -12.41 2.28 -4.58
N THR A 64 -11.61 3.15 -5.18
CA THR A 64 -11.68 4.61 -4.92
C THR A 64 -11.55 5.38 -6.23
N GLU A 65 -12.70 5.84 -6.73
CA GLU A 65 -12.78 6.62 -7.96
C GLU A 65 -12.54 8.13 -7.67
N PRO A 66 -11.71 8.82 -8.46
CA PRO A 66 -11.56 10.28 -8.35
C PRO A 66 -12.87 11.03 -8.68
N VAL A 67 -13.28 11.92 -7.78
CA VAL A 67 -14.49 12.75 -7.96
C VAL A 67 -14.11 14.18 -8.36
N ASN A 68 -14.59 14.64 -9.52
CA ASN A 68 -14.29 16.00 -10.02
C ASN A 68 -15.29 17.05 -9.51
N LEU A 69 -15.07 17.49 -8.27
CA LEU A 69 -15.90 18.49 -7.62
C LEU A 69 -15.78 19.89 -8.24
N ALA A 70 -14.62 20.19 -8.84
CA ALA A 70 -14.37 21.47 -9.50
C ALA A 70 -15.24 21.66 -10.75
N ALA A 71 -15.40 20.61 -11.57
CA ALA A 71 -16.27 20.64 -12.74
C ALA A 71 -17.74 20.84 -12.36
N ALA A 72 -18.20 20.22 -11.27
CA ALA A 72 -19.57 20.44 -10.79
C ALA A 72 -19.80 21.87 -10.29
N ARG A 73 -18.83 22.47 -9.58
CA ARG A 73 -18.92 23.87 -9.13
C ARG A 73 -18.95 24.86 -10.29
N ARG A 74 -18.13 24.64 -11.33
CA ARG A 74 -18.12 25.49 -12.54
C ARG A 74 -19.49 25.50 -13.23
N ARG A 75 -20.11 24.34 -13.40
CA ARG A 75 -21.45 24.24 -14.00
C ARG A 75 -22.51 25.01 -13.23
N VAL A 76 -22.48 24.99 -11.90
CA VAL A 76 -23.39 25.82 -11.09
C VAL A 76 -23.14 27.30 -11.34
N ALA A 77 -21.88 27.74 -11.34
CA ALA A 77 -21.54 29.14 -11.60
C ALA A 77 -21.96 29.60 -13.00
N GLU A 78 -21.76 28.76 -14.02
CA GLU A 78 -22.21 29.01 -15.40
C GLU A 78 -23.74 29.14 -15.48
N ALA A 79 -24.48 28.20 -14.91
CA ALA A 79 -25.94 28.22 -14.92
C ALA A 79 -26.54 29.40 -14.14
N THR A 80 -25.95 29.75 -12.99
CA THR A 80 -26.36 30.95 -12.23
C THR A 80 -26.08 32.23 -13.01
N GLY A 81 -24.91 32.34 -13.63
CA GLY A 81 -24.56 33.51 -14.44
C GLY A 81 -25.48 33.69 -15.66
N GLU A 82 -25.90 32.59 -16.29
CA GLU A 82 -26.86 32.66 -17.40
C GLU A 82 -28.27 33.04 -16.93
N GLU A 83 -28.74 32.51 -15.80
CA GLU A 83 -30.02 32.92 -15.21
C GLU A 83 -30.03 34.43 -14.89
N GLU A 84 -28.95 34.95 -14.31
CA GLU A 84 -28.82 36.38 -13.99
C GLU A 84 -28.90 37.26 -15.24
N ARG A 85 -28.16 36.91 -16.31
CA ARG A 85 -28.24 37.63 -17.59
C ARG A 85 -29.64 37.62 -18.20
N LEU A 86 -30.34 36.49 -18.13
CA LEU A 86 -31.69 36.37 -18.66
C LEU A 86 -32.72 37.15 -17.82
N LYS A 87 -32.56 37.23 -16.50
CA LYS A 87 -33.37 38.11 -15.64
C LYS A 87 -33.22 39.57 -16.03
N GLU A 88 -31.98 40.02 -16.26
CA GLU A 88 -31.70 41.38 -16.72
C GLU A 88 -32.35 41.67 -18.08
N ARG A 89 -32.21 40.74 -19.05
CA ARG A 89 -32.86 40.86 -20.37
C ARG A 89 -34.38 40.96 -20.26
N VAL A 90 -35.01 40.08 -19.47
CA VAL A 90 -36.46 40.12 -19.23
C VAL A 90 -36.88 41.45 -18.60
N ALA A 91 -36.11 41.98 -17.64
CA ALA A 91 -36.41 43.27 -17.01
C ALA A 91 -36.33 44.42 -18.03
N ALA A 92 -35.32 44.43 -18.89
CA ALA A 92 -35.17 45.42 -19.96
C ALA A 92 -36.34 45.38 -20.94
N LEU A 93 -36.71 44.20 -21.46
CA LEU A 93 -37.84 44.01 -22.38
C LEU A 93 -39.18 44.40 -21.75
N ARG A 94 -39.40 44.09 -20.46
CA ARG A 94 -40.58 44.57 -19.72
C ARG A 94 -40.63 46.09 -19.63
N GLY A 95 -39.48 46.74 -19.46
CA GLY A 95 -39.35 48.20 -19.49
C GLY A 95 -39.74 48.79 -20.85
N ASP A 96 -39.22 48.19 -21.92
CA ASP A 96 -39.47 48.62 -23.31
C ASP A 96 -40.96 48.49 -23.71
N VAL A 97 -41.59 47.34 -23.41
CA VAL A 97 -43.04 47.14 -23.63
C VAL A 97 -43.86 48.20 -22.89
N ARG A 98 -43.50 48.56 -21.64
CA ARG A 98 -44.20 49.61 -20.88
C ARG A 98 -44.02 50.98 -21.51
N ALA A 99 -42.81 51.30 -21.98
CA ALA A 99 -42.52 52.57 -22.63
C ALA A 99 -43.33 52.73 -23.93
N ARG A 100 -43.35 51.69 -24.78
CA ARG A 100 -44.16 51.70 -26.02
C ARG A 100 -45.66 51.87 -25.75
N ARG A 101 -46.20 51.17 -24.75
CA ARG A 101 -47.61 51.36 -24.33
C ARG A 101 -47.91 52.77 -23.86
N ALA A 102 -46.98 53.41 -23.16
CA ALA A 102 -47.18 54.77 -22.65
C ALA A 102 -47.28 55.83 -23.76
N VAL A 103 -46.74 55.54 -24.94
CA VAL A 103 -46.80 56.41 -26.13
C VAL A 103 -47.74 55.88 -27.22
N GLU A 104 -48.58 54.88 -26.89
CA GLU A 104 -49.51 54.23 -27.82
C GLU A 104 -48.84 53.66 -29.09
N ALA A 105 -47.58 53.24 -28.99
CA ALA A 105 -46.85 52.58 -30.07
C ALA A 105 -47.19 51.08 -30.16
N GLU A 106 -46.96 50.48 -31.34
CA GLU A 106 -47.14 49.05 -31.60
C GLU A 106 -46.25 48.20 -30.67
N THR A 107 -46.82 47.14 -30.09
CA THR A 107 -46.14 46.34 -29.05
C THR A 107 -45.97 44.86 -29.37
N ASP A 108 -46.49 44.38 -30.49
CA ASP A 108 -46.60 42.93 -30.74
C ASP A 108 -45.24 42.24 -30.83
N GLU A 109 -44.29 42.83 -31.56
CA GLU A 109 -42.90 42.34 -31.63
C GLU A 109 -42.23 42.35 -30.25
N ALA A 110 -42.37 43.45 -29.51
CA ALA A 110 -41.82 43.61 -28.16
C ALA A 110 -42.36 42.58 -27.16
N LEU A 111 -43.62 42.20 -27.32
CA LEU A 111 -44.27 41.16 -26.52
C LEU A 111 -43.75 39.76 -26.90
N GLY A 112 -43.55 39.50 -28.18
CA GLY A 112 -42.93 38.26 -28.65
C GLY A 112 -41.52 38.07 -28.10
N ASP A 113 -40.69 39.11 -28.15
CA ASP A 113 -39.33 39.08 -27.58
C ASP A 113 -39.35 38.84 -26.07
N LEU A 114 -40.25 39.51 -25.36
CA LEU A 114 -40.43 39.32 -23.91
C LEU A 114 -40.85 37.88 -23.58
N GLU A 115 -41.78 37.32 -24.32
CA GLU A 115 -42.26 35.95 -24.12
C GLU A 115 -41.14 34.93 -24.38
N SER A 116 -40.37 35.11 -25.45
CA SER A 116 -39.19 34.28 -25.74
C SER A 116 -38.14 34.36 -24.63
N ALA A 117 -37.79 35.57 -24.19
CA ALA A 117 -36.82 35.76 -23.11
C ALA A 117 -37.31 35.17 -21.76
N ALA A 118 -38.62 35.22 -21.49
CA ALA A 118 -39.20 34.59 -20.31
C ALA A 118 -39.13 33.05 -20.37
N ALA A 119 -39.34 32.47 -21.56
CA ALA A 119 -39.19 31.03 -21.78
C ALA A 119 -37.72 30.57 -21.62
N GLU A 120 -36.77 31.34 -22.16
CA GLU A 120 -35.33 31.13 -21.95
C GLU A 120 -34.98 31.19 -20.45
N LEU A 121 -35.47 32.21 -19.74
CA LEU A 121 -35.24 32.34 -18.30
C LEU A 121 -35.77 31.14 -17.52
N SER A 122 -36.97 30.65 -17.83
CA SER A 122 -37.54 29.47 -17.18
C SER A 122 -36.69 28.21 -17.42
N SER A 123 -36.13 28.07 -18.63
CA SER A 123 -35.21 26.99 -18.98
C SER A 123 -33.90 27.09 -18.20
N ALA A 124 -33.29 28.28 -18.14
CA ALA A 124 -32.06 28.52 -17.39
C ALA A 124 -32.23 28.30 -15.87
N GLN A 125 -33.39 28.68 -15.32
CA GLN A 125 -33.74 28.38 -13.92
C GLN A 125 -33.75 26.87 -13.64
N THR A 126 -34.33 26.10 -14.56
CA THR A 126 -34.35 24.65 -14.48
C THR A 126 -32.95 24.07 -14.55
N GLU A 127 -32.10 24.60 -15.45
CA GLU A 127 -30.71 24.19 -15.58
C GLU A 127 -29.88 24.50 -14.33
N ARG A 128 -30.05 25.68 -13.70
CA ARG A 128 -29.39 25.98 -12.42
C ARG A 128 -29.76 24.99 -11.34
N ILE A 129 -31.06 24.70 -11.19
CA ILE A 129 -31.54 23.72 -10.18
C ILE A 129 -30.92 22.34 -10.46
N ALA A 130 -30.88 21.91 -11.72
CA ALA A 130 -30.27 20.63 -12.12
C ALA A 130 -28.76 20.62 -11.82
N ALA A 131 -28.05 21.72 -12.08
CA ALA A 131 -26.62 21.87 -11.79
C ALA A 131 -26.34 21.82 -10.28
N GLU A 132 -27.16 22.47 -9.45
CA GLU A 132 -27.06 22.43 -7.98
C GLU A 132 -27.28 21.03 -7.43
N GLN A 133 -28.32 20.33 -7.90
CA GLN A 133 -28.57 18.93 -7.54
C GLN A 133 -27.44 18.00 -7.99
N ALA A 134 -26.81 18.27 -9.14
CA ALA A 134 -25.65 17.52 -9.60
C ALA A 134 -24.41 17.79 -8.75
N LEU A 135 -24.21 19.04 -8.30
CA LEU A 135 -23.13 19.41 -7.38
C LEU A 135 -23.30 18.70 -6.03
N GLU A 136 -24.51 18.67 -5.47
CA GLU A 136 -24.76 18.03 -4.18
C GLU A 136 -24.46 16.52 -4.23
N ARG A 137 -24.99 15.82 -5.24
CA ARG A 137 -24.64 14.41 -5.48
C ARG A 137 -23.13 14.19 -5.67
N THR A 138 -22.44 15.15 -6.28
CA THR A 138 -20.98 15.07 -6.45
C THR A 138 -20.25 15.28 -5.14
N ARG A 139 -20.73 16.16 -4.25
CA ARG A 139 -20.19 16.34 -2.89
C ARG A 139 -20.33 15.09 -2.05
N GLU A 140 -21.50 14.47 -2.07
CA GLU A 140 -21.75 13.22 -1.35
C GLU A 140 -20.81 12.10 -1.83
N ARG A 141 -20.64 11.93 -3.14
CA ARG A 141 -19.68 10.96 -3.69
C ARG A 141 -18.24 11.29 -3.28
N ALA A 142 -17.86 12.56 -3.30
CA ALA A 142 -16.51 12.98 -2.88
C ALA A 142 -16.26 12.73 -1.38
N ALA A 143 -17.29 12.88 -0.54
CA ALA A 143 -17.24 12.53 0.87
C ALA A 143 -17.05 11.02 1.05
N ARG A 144 -17.91 10.20 0.44
CA ARG A 144 -17.79 8.72 0.48
C ARG A 144 -16.42 8.23 0.00
N ALA A 145 -15.93 8.77 -1.11
CA ALA A 145 -14.60 8.44 -1.62
C ALA A 145 -13.47 8.87 -0.65
N ARG A 146 -13.66 9.92 0.16
CA ARG A 146 -12.71 10.30 1.21
C ARG A 146 -12.75 9.28 2.34
N ASP A 147 -13.94 8.94 2.82
CA ASP A 147 -14.13 8.00 3.92
C ASP A 147 -13.57 6.61 3.56
N GLU A 148 -13.76 6.16 2.31
CA GLU A 148 -13.17 4.93 1.77
C GLU A 148 -11.64 4.98 1.75
N ARG A 149 -11.04 6.11 1.33
CA ARG A 149 -9.58 6.28 1.39
C ARG A 149 -9.05 6.25 2.81
N GLU A 150 -9.73 6.91 3.74
CA GLU A 150 -9.37 6.91 5.16
C GLU A 150 -9.44 5.50 5.75
N ARG A 151 -10.55 4.80 5.54
CA ARG A 151 -10.69 3.38 5.93
C ARG A 151 -9.58 2.51 5.35
N ARG A 152 -9.21 2.70 4.08
CA ARG A 152 -8.10 1.97 3.45
C ARG A 152 -6.76 2.25 4.14
N LEU A 153 -6.49 3.49 4.55
CA LEU A 153 -5.28 3.84 5.29
C LEU A 153 -5.24 3.17 6.67
N GLU A 154 -6.34 3.22 7.41
CA GLU A 154 -6.46 2.56 8.72
C GLU A 154 -6.24 1.05 8.62
N LEU A 155 -6.85 0.40 7.62
CA LEU A 155 -6.65 -1.02 7.36
C LEU A 155 -5.19 -1.35 7.03
N ARG A 156 -4.50 -0.52 6.25
CA ARG A 156 -3.07 -0.71 5.95
C ARG A 156 -2.19 -0.61 7.20
N ASP A 157 -2.52 0.29 8.12
CA ASP A 157 -1.79 0.42 9.39
C ASP A 157 -2.10 -0.75 10.33
N ARG A 158 -3.36 -1.17 10.40
CA ARG A 158 -3.75 -2.39 11.11
C ARG A 158 -3.01 -3.62 10.56
N LEU A 159 -2.94 -3.78 9.23
CA LEU A 159 -2.19 -4.84 8.56
C LEU A 159 -0.71 -4.83 8.96
N ARG A 160 -0.08 -3.65 9.00
CA ARG A 160 1.32 -3.50 9.45
C ARG A 160 1.50 -3.93 10.89
N ASN A 161 0.57 -3.57 11.78
CA ASN A 161 0.60 -3.95 13.18
C ASN A 161 0.41 -5.47 13.36
N ARG A 162 -0.56 -6.09 12.68
CA ARG A 162 -0.77 -7.54 12.72
C ARG A 162 0.42 -8.32 12.17
N ARG A 163 1.07 -7.83 11.11
CA ARG A 163 2.33 -8.42 10.62
C ARG A 163 3.50 -8.28 11.60
N ARG A 164 3.50 -7.25 12.46
CA ARG A 164 4.50 -7.13 13.55
C ARG A 164 4.20 -8.13 14.66
N GLU A 165 2.94 -8.26 15.04
CA GLU A 165 2.45 -9.25 16.01
C GLU A 165 2.76 -10.69 15.57
N ALA A 166 2.39 -11.06 14.33
CA ALA A 166 2.68 -12.38 13.80
C ALA A 166 4.17 -12.74 13.84
N ARG A 167 5.04 -11.78 13.53
CA ARG A 167 6.49 -12.00 13.63
C ARG A 167 6.95 -12.18 15.07
N ARG A 168 6.33 -11.49 16.04
CA ARG A 168 6.66 -11.63 17.46
C ARG A 168 6.24 -13.01 17.97
N GLU A 169 5.04 -13.47 17.64
CA GLU A 169 4.56 -14.81 18.01
C GLU A 169 5.48 -15.90 17.48
N LEU A 170 5.70 -15.91 16.16
CA LEU A 170 6.54 -16.91 15.50
C LEU A 170 7.98 -16.91 16.02
N ALA A 171 8.55 -15.72 16.26
CA ALA A 171 9.90 -15.60 16.82
C ALA A 171 9.98 -16.15 18.24
N ARG A 172 8.96 -15.91 19.08
CA ARG A 172 8.91 -16.44 20.46
C ARG A 172 8.75 -17.95 20.48
N GLU A 173 7.90 -18.49 19.61
CA GLU A 173 7.69 -19.92 19.47
C GLU A 173 8.98 -20.65 19.06
N THR A 174 9.75 -20.07 18.15
CA THR A 174 11.02 -20.66 17.66
C THR A 174 12.19 -20.39 18.61
N TYR A 175 12.03 -19.49 19.58
CA TYR A 175 13.15 -19.02 20.40
C TYR A 175 13.85 -20.12 21.23
N PRO A 176 13.13 -21.06 21.86
CA PRO A 176 13.79 -22.17 22.56
C PRO A 176 14.70 -23.00 21.65
N ALA A 177 14.23 -23.34 20.44
CA ALA A 177 15.04 -24.08 19.47
C ALA A 177 16.27 -23.30 19.02
N PHE A 178 16.16 -21.97 18.90
CA PHE A 178 17.29 -21.09 18.62
C PHE A 178 18.32 -21.11 19.75
N ARG A 179 17.89 -21.07 21.02
CA ARG A 179 18.79 -21.17 22.17
C ARG A 179 19.56 -22.48 22.19
N ASP A 180 18.90 -23.58 21.84
CA ASP A 180 19.54 -24.88 21.71
C ASP A 180 20.53 -24.90 20.53
N ALA A 181 20.14 -24.31 19.39
CA ALA A 181 20.99 -24.19 18.20
C ALA A 181 22.28 -23.40 18.45
N LEU A 182 22.26 -22.38 19.32
CA LEU A 182 23.46 -21.61 19.68
C LEU A 182 24.58 -22.50 20.27
N THR A 183 24.24 -23.62 20.91
CA THR A 183 25.25 -24.56 21.45
C THR A 183 26.13 -25.20 20.38
N ALA A 184 25.62 -25.29 19.15
CA ALA A 184 26.35 -25.81 17.99
C ALA A 184 27.12 -24.72 17.23
N VAL A 185 26.90 -23.44 17.57
CA VAL A 185 27.47 -22.27 16.86
C VAL A 185 28.77 -21.83 17.56
N PRO A 186 29.93 -21.92 16.89
CA PRO A 186 31.23 -21.71 17.53
C PRO A 186 31.44 -20.29 18.07
N GLY A 187 31.64 -20.10 19.37
CA GLY A 187 31.81 -18.76 19.93
C GLY A 187 30.49 -17.99 20.12
N ALA A 188 29.36 -18.67 20.02
CA ALA A 188 28.14 -18.26 20.71
C ALA A 188 28.21 -18.71 22.17
N GLU A 189 27.76 -17.85 23.09
CA GLU A 189 27.56 -18.25 24.48
C GLU A 189 26.06 -18.38 24.76
N PRO A 190 25.56 -19.56 25.18
CA PRO A 190 24.13 -19.75 25.43
C PRO A 190 23.54 -18.79 26.48
N ALA A 191 24.37 -18.26 27.38
CA ALA A 191 23.98 -17.26 28.37
C ALA A 191 23.61 -15.90 27.73
N GLN A 192 24.21 -15.54 26.59
CA GLN A 192 23.93 -14.31 25.86
C GLN A 192 22.56 -14.31 25.17
N ALA A 193 21.85 -15.45 25.16
CA ALA A 193 20.52 -15.49 24.60
C ALA A 193 19.51 -14.69 25.42
N GLY A 194 19.60 -14.70 26.75
CA GLY A 194 18.51 -14.15 27.56
C GLY A 194 17.16 -14.87 27.33
N PRO A 195 16.05 -14.30 27.84
CA PRO A 195 14.74 -14.96 27.86
C PRO A 195 13.84 -14.70 26.62
N ASP A 196 14.02 -13.60 25.89
CA ASP A 196 13.23 -13.24 24.68
C ASP A 196 14.17 -12.89 23.51
N PRO A 197 13.76 -13.10 22.25
CA PRO A 197 14.51 -12.64 21.07
C PRO A 197 15.00 -11.19 21.11
N SER A 198 14.38 -10.31 21.90
CA SER A 198 14.79 -8.91 22.05
C SER A 198 15.95 -8.67 23.00
N GLU A 199 16.30 -9.66 23.80
CA GLU A 199 17.31 -9.60 24.86
C GLU A 199 18.58 -10.39 24.48
N TYR A 200 18.69 -10.83 23.23
CA TYR A 200 19.90 -11.43 22.69
C TYR A 200 21.03 -10.40 22.64
N ASP A 201 22.12 -10.67 23.36
CA ASP A 201 23.29 -9.79 23.50
C ASP A 201 24.57 -10.41 22.87
N GLY A 202 24.39 -11.45 22.05
CA GLY A 202 25.49 -12.12 21.37
C GLY A 202 25.83 -11.53 19.99
N PRO A 203 26.84 -12.06 19.30
CA PRO A 203 27.21 -11.60 17.97
C PRO A 203 26.12 -11.87 16.91
N GLU A 204 25.83 -10.89 16.05
CA GLU A 204 24.81 -11.02 15.00
C GLU A 204 25.06 -12.21 14.05
N ILE A 205 26.32 -12.48 13.68
CA ILE A 205 26.68 -13.63 12.83
C ILE A 205 26.30 -14.95 13.51
N ALA A 206 26.53 -15.06 14.82
CA ALA A 206 26.17 -16.26 15.58
C ALA A 206 24.65 -16.43 15.63
N ALA A 207 23.91 -15.33 15.78
CA ALA A 207 22.46 -15.30 15.72
C ALA A 207 21.94 -15.78 14.35
N SER A 208 22.47 -15.24 13.25
CA SER A 208 22.09 -15.65 11.90
C SER A 208 22.40 -17.13 11.63
N LEU A 209 23.57 -17.63 12.06
CA LEU A 209 23.92 -19.05 11.92
C LEU A 209 22.96 -19.96 12.70
N ALA A 210 22.64 -19.61 13.95
CA ALA A 210 21.69 -20.38 14.76
C ALA A 210 20.25 -20.30 14.21
N ALA A 211 19.83 -19.16 13.68
CA ALA A 211 18.51 -19.00 13.08
C ALA A 211 18.36 -19.76 11.76
N VAL A 212 19.42 -19.85 10.94
CA VAL A 212 19.43 -20.73 9.76
C VAL A 212 19.37 -22.19 10.19
N ARG A 213 20.11 -22.57 11.25
CA ARG A 213 20.10 -23.95 11.78
C ARG A 213 18.72 -24.41 12.26
N THR A 214 17.89 -23.52 12.78
CA THR A 214 16.54 -23.88 13.22
C THR A 214 15.54 -24.00 12.08
N ALA A 215 15.88 -23.49 10.89
CA ALA A 215 15.00 -23.47 9.74
C ALA A 215 15.01 -24.81 8.98
N ASP A 216 13.91 -25.09 8.29
CA ASP A 216 13.77 -26.21 7.37
C ASP A 216 13.86 -25.66 5.94
N LEU A 217 15.08 -25.58 5.40
CA LEU A 217 15.36 -24.93 4.11
C LEU A 217 15.65 -25.97 3.03
N ASP A 218 14.78 -26.01 2.01
CA ASP A 218 14.98 -26.84 0.81
C ASP A 218 16.02 -26.26 -0.16
N THR A 219 16.42 -25.01 0.04
CA THR A 219 17.38 -24.30 -0.82
C THR A 219 18.73 -24.13 -0.13
N PRO A 220 19.85 -24.28 -0.86
CA PRO A 220 21.17 -24.05 -0.29
C PRO A 220 21.36 -22.63 0.27
N VAL A 221 22.11 -22.51 1.35
CA VAL A 221 22.44 -21.24 2.02
C VAL A 221 23.81 -20.75 1.56
N THR A 222 23.93 -19.45 1.30
CA THR A 222 25.20 -18.81 0.91
C THR A 222 25.90 -18.23 2.14
N LEU A 223 27.20 -18.53 2.31
CA LEU A 223 28.02 -17.87 3.33
C LEU A 223 28.68 -16.62 2.76
N GLY A 224 28.36 -15.48 3.35
CA GLY A 224 29.08 -14.23 3.13
C GLY A 224 30.52 -14.31 3.66
N VAL A 225 31.38 -13.46 3.12
CA VAL A 225 32.82 -13.39 3.46
C VAL A 225 33.05 -13.25 4.96
N GLU A 226 32.21 -12.45 5.63
CA GLU A 226 32.31 -12.21 7.07
C GLU A 226 31.98 -13.48 7.90
N ALA A 227 30.89 -14.17 7.56
CA ALA A 227 30.51 -15.42 8.22
C ALA A 227 31.53 -16.53 7.98
N ALA A 228 32.06 -16.64 6.75
CA ALA A 228 33.12 -17.58 6.42
C ALA A 228 34.41 -17.32 7.22
N ARG A 229 34.82 -16.06 7.34
CA ARG A 229 35.98 -15.65 8.16
C ARG A 229 35.75 -15.97 9.63
N TRP A 230 34.58 -15.64 10.17
CA TRP A 230 34.22 -15.87 11.56
C TRP A 230 34.30 -17.35 11.94
N LEU A 231 33.84 -18.24 11.04
CA LEU A 231 33.93 -19.70 11.22
C LEU A 231 35.38 -20.20 11.14
N ALA A 232 36.17 -19.67 10.20
CA ALA A 232 37.57 -20.06 10.00
C ALA A 232 38.46 -19.70 11.20
N GLU A 233 38.31 -18.49 11.74
CA GLU A 233 39.06 -18.01 12.92
C GLU A 233 38.84 -18.89 14.16
N ARG A 234 37.64 -19.46 14.29
CA ARG A 234 37.22 -20.25 15.45
C ARG A 234 37.47 -21.75 15.29
N ARG A 235 38.17 -22.18 14.22
CA ARG A 235 38.46 -23.59 13.90
C ARG A 235 37.21 -24.48 14.01
N SER A 236 36.11 -23.95 13.47
CA SER A 236 34.79 -24.55 13.52
C SER A 236 34.76 -25.91 12.81
N ARG A 237 33.76 -26.76 13.15
CA ARG A 237 33.40 -27.93 12.32
C ARG A 237 33.05 -27.48 10.88
N SER A 238 32.89 -28.43 9.96
CA SER A 238 32.44 -28.10 8.60
C SER A 238 31.20 -27.18 8.67
N PRO A 239 31.15 -26.11 7.87
CA PRO A 239 30.11 -25.09 7.99
C PRO A 239 28.69 -25.66 7.75
N GLU A 240 28.56 -26.71 6.95
CA GLU A 240 27.34 -27.49 6.77
C GLU A 240 26.86 -28.12 8.09
N ARG A 241 27.78 -28.62 8.93
CA ARG A 241 27.44 -29.18 10.25
C ARG A 241 27.03 -28.11 11.25
N VAL A 242 27.55 -26.90 11.13
CA VAL A 242 27.15 -25.76 11.99
C VAL A 242 25.74 -25.32 11.63
N LEU A 243 25.43 -25.22 10.33
CA LEU A 243 24.14 -24.78 9.83
C LEU A 243 23.08 -25.86 9.75
N ASP A 244 23.45 -27.14 9.79
CA ASP A 244 22.54 -28.26 9.49
C ASP A 244 21.80 -28.10 8.15
N ALA A 245 22.45 -27.42 7.20
CA ALA A 245 21.88 -27.05 5.92
C ALA A 245 22.91 -27.20 4.80
N THR A 246 22.42 -27.41 3.58
CA THR A 246 23.26 -27.48 2.38
C THR A 246 23.82 -26.10 2.06
N LEU A 247 25.11 -26.01 1.75
CA LEU A 247 25.75 -24.76 1.38
C LEU A 247 25.88 -24.61 -0.14
N ALA A 248 25.53 -23.44 -0.66
CA ALA A 248 26.00 -23.02 -1.97
C ALA A 248 27.44 -22.52 -1.79
N ARG A 249 28.39 -23.10 -2.52
CA ARG A 249 29.68 -22.42 -2.71
C ARG A 249 29.38 -21.13 -3.48
N PRO A 250 30.01 -20.00 -3.14
CA PRO A 250 29.96 -18.86 -4.04
C PRO A 250 30.47 -19.37 -5.38
N ASP A 251 29.66 -19.27 -6.44
CA ASP A 251 30.08 -19.58 -7.80
C ASP A 251 31.43 -18.90 -8.00
N THR A 252 32.49 -19.70 -8.03
CA THR A 252 33.76 -19.27 -8.59
C THR A 252 33.40 -18.89 -10.02
N ALA A 253 33.40 -17.59 -10.31
CA ALA A 253 33.35 -17.10 -11.68
C ALA A 253 34.24 -18.00 -12.56
N PRO A 254 33.80 -18.40 -13.75
CA PRO A 254 34.58 -19.28 -14.60
C PRO A 254 35.97 -18.66 -14.75
N GLU A 255 36.98 -19.47 -14.43
CA GLU A 255 38.39 -19.15 -14.59
C GLU A 255 38.57 -18.65 -16.03
N VAL A 256 38.72 -17.33 -16.19
CA VAL A 256 39.14 -16.76 -17.46
C VAL A 256 40.57 -17.24 -17.63
N ALA A 257 40.73 -18.27 -18.44
CA ALA A 257 42.03 -18.74 -18.90
C ALA A 257 42.82 -17.52 -19.38
N PRO A 258 44.07 -17.32 -18.93
CA PRO A 258 44.89 -16.26 -19.48
C PRO A 258 45.15 -16.60 -20.95
N ASP A 259 44.64 -15.76 -21.84
CA ASP A 259 45.06 -15.77 -23.23
C ASP A 259 46.51 -15.23 -23.28
N ARG A 260 47.43 -16.14 -23.63
CA ARG A 260 48.83 -16.00 -24.07
C ARG A 260 49.94 -16.49 -23.14
#